data_AF-A0A834BEN7-F1
#
_entry.id   AF-A0A834BEN7-F1
#
_cell.length_a   1.000
_cell.length_b   1.000
_cell.length_c   1.000
_cell.angle_alpha   90.00
_cell.angle_beta   90.00
_cell.angle_gamma   90.00
#
_symmetry.space_group_name_H-M   'P 1'
#
loop_
_entity.id
_entity.type
_entity.pdbx_description
1 polymer ?
#
loop_
_entity_poly.entity_id
_entity_poly.type
_entity_poly.pdbx_seq_one_letter_code
_entity_poly.pdbx_strand_id
1 'polypeptide(L)'
;MSVFHSDDEFVPYDMSGDQELKSSKAPKYVRDCIEALTTSEDWEYWEAALRALEGLVFRSRAATREVSVELAKVLLHLEEKTSVAGFEGLRQRALVAVIVTDPARVAEYLTSQFYALNYSLRQRMDILDVLTLAAQELSRPGRLGQAPQCGSLGPTCQPGSAVAPTWRAVVDERVRRKTRRFSKGSPRQAPAGSPNEFNSVAGYFFFPLIQGFDRPLVTFDLLGDDQLVLGRLAHTLGVLMYLAVNTTVAVSMGKALLEFVWALRLHGDTYVRRGLLFAVSSVLLSVPAERPLADLPDELLEARSWLAGKDAASGRGSEAGGRLLQLRVLVAVRGMGHRGDS
;
A
#
# COMPACT_ATOMS: atom_id res chain seq x y z
N MET A 1 -71.00 20.91 -53.36
CA MET A 1 -70.46 20.96 -51.99
C MET A 1 -69.50 19.80 -51.84
N SER A 2 -68.20 20.05 -51.93
CA SER A 2 -67.16 19.05 -51.62
C SER A 2 -66.37 19.58 -50.43
N VAL A 3 -66.44 18.87 -49.32
CA VAL A 3 -65.67 19.15 -48.10
C VAL A 3 -64.31 18.50 -48.27
N PHE A 4 -63.25 19.30 -48.34
CA PHE A 4 -61.88 18.80 -48.24
C PHE A 4 -61.59 18.49 -46.77
N HIS A 5 -61.43 17.21 -46.44
CA HIS A 5 -60.80 16.80 -45.19
C HIS A 5 -59.29 16.90 -45.40
N SER A 6 -58.69 17.97 -44.87
CA SER A 6 -57.23 18.08 -44.76
C SER A 6 -56.78 17.06 -43.72
N ASP A 7 -56.29 15.91 -44.17
CA ASP A 7 -55.57 14.96 -43.33
C ASP A 7 -54.26 15.65 -42.88
N ASP A 8 -54.28 16.23 -41.68
CA ASP A 8 -53.08 16.67 -40.97
C ASP A 8 -52.31 15.42 -40.52
N GLU A 9 -51.55 14.84 -41.45
CA GLU A 9 -50.56 13.81 -41.16
C GLU A 9 -49.40 14.46 -40.39
N PHE A 10 -49.38 14.27 -39.07
CA PHE A 10 -48.34 14.81 -38.19
C PHE A 10 -46.95 14.35 -38.66
N VAL A 11 -46.15 15.28 -39.16
CA VAL A 11 -44.75 15.04 -39.50
C VAL A 11 -43.96 14.83 -38.20
N PRO A 12 -43.21 13.71 -38.04
CA PRO A 12 -42.36 13.52 -36.88
C PRO A 12 -41.39 14.68 -36.71
N TYR A 13 -41.32 15.21 -35.48
CA TYR A 13 -40.43 16.32 -35.17
C TYR A 13 -38.97 15.94 -35.47
N ASP A 14 -38.25 16.81 -36.15
CA ASP A 14 -36.84 16.59 -36.50
C ASP A 14 -35.95 16.76 -35.26
N MET A 15 -35.58 15.62 -34.66
CA MET A 15 -34.70 15.54 -33.50
C MET A 15 -33.20 15.55 -33.89
N SER A 16 -32.84 15.86 -35.14
CA SER A 16 -31.44 15.88 -35.60
C SER A 16 -30.57 16.99 -34.96
N GLY A 17 -31.21 17.99 -34.36
CA GLY A 17 -30.56 19.06 -33.59
C GLY A 17 -30.34 18.74 -32.11
N ASP A 18 -30.90 17.65 -31.60
CA ASP A 18 -30.79 17.29 -30.19
C ASP A 18 -29.43 16.66 -29.90
N GLN A 19 -28.57 17.44 -29.27
CA GLN A 19 -27.27 16.99 -28.80
C GLN A 19 -27.40 16.63 -27.31
N GLU A 20 -27.31 15.34 -26.96
CA GLU A 20 -27.18 14.93 -25.55
C GLU A 20 -25.93 15.60 -24.97
N LEU A 21 -26.11 16.57 -24.08
CA LEU A 21 -25.00 17.22 -23.36
C LEU A 21 -24.44 16.28 -22.28
N LYS A 22 -23.87 15.15 -22.67
CA LYS A 22 -23.12 14.27 -21.77
C LYS A 22 -21.67 14.73 -21.71
N SER A 23 -21.44 15.86 -21.04
CA SER A 23 -20.11 16.14 -20.50
C SER A 23 -20.09 15.58 -19.07
N SER A 24 -19.77 14.29 -18.92
CA SER A 24 -19.60 13.64 -17.62
C SER A 24 -18.35 14.20 -16.93
N LYS A 25 -18.45 15.42 -16.41
CA LYS A 25 -17.37 16.07 -15.66
C LYS A 25 -17.10 15.26 -14.40
N ALA A 26 -15.82 14.97 -14.16
CA ALA A 26 -15.42 14.24 -12.97
C ALA A 26 -15.89 14.96 -11.68
N PRO A 27 -16.36 14.19 -10.66
CA PRO A 27 -16.82 14.75 -9.40
C PRO A 27 -15.73 15.56 -8.69
N LYS A 28 -16.16 16.58 -7.95
CA LYS A 28 -15.27 17.48 -7.22
C LYS A 28 -15.17 17.17 -5.73
N TYR A 29 -16.15 16.47 -5.17
CA TYR A 29 -16.17 16.11 -3.76
C TYR A 29 -16.18 14.58 -3.58
N VAL A 30 -15.56 14.12 -2.48
CA VAL A 30 -15.48 12.69 -2.16
C VAL A 30 -16.88 12.09 -1.97
N ARG A 31 -17.83 12.87 -1.44
CA ARG A 31 -19.22 12.45 -1.29
C ARG A 31 -19.91 12.21 -2.63
N ASP A 32 -19.67 13.06 -3.62
CA ASP A 32 -20.17 12.87 -4.98
C ASP A 32 -19.61 11.58 -5.60
N CYS A 33 -18.34 11.24 -5.31
CA CYS A 33 -17.76 9.96 -5.74
C CYS A 33 -18.45 8.76 -5.08
N ILE A 34 -18.77 8.84 -3.78
CA ILE A 34 -19.49 7.77 -3.07
C ILE A 34 -20.86 7.55 -3.74
N GLU A 35 -21.62 8.63 -3.92
CA GLU A 35 -22.94 8.59 -4.56
C GLU A 35 -22.89 8.05 -5.99
N ALA A 36 -21.90 8.50 -6.77
CA ALA A 36 -21.67 8.00 -8.12
C ALA A 36 -21.42 6.48 -8.09
N LEU A 37 -20.46 6.03 -7.28
CA LEU A 37 -20.04 4.63 -7.29
C LEU A 37 -21.13 3.67 -6.80
N THR A 38 -22.02 4.12 -5.92
CA THR A 38 -23.13 3.30 -5.41
C THR A 38 -24.35 3.33 -6.33
N THR A 39 -24.79 4.51 -6.74
CA THR A 39 -26.17 4.73 -7.22
C THR A 39 -26.24 5.13 -8.69
N SER A 40 -25.17 5.66 -9.30
CA SER A 40 -25.29 6.19 -10.66
C SER A 40 -25.49 5.11 -11.72
N GLU A 41 -26.46 5.33 -12.60
CA GLU A 41 -26.69 4.55 -13.82
C GLU A 41 -25.88 5.09 -15.02
N ASP A 42 -25.39 6.33 -14.92
CA ASP A 42 -24.45 6.92 -15.88
C ASP A 42 -23.06 6.27 -15.72
N TRP A 43 -22.72 5.39 -16.65
CA TRP A 43 -21.46 4.64 -16.65
C TRP A 43 -20.25 5.52 -16.91
N GLU A 44 -20.37 6.58 -17.71
CA GLU A 44 -19.27 7.49 -17.99
C GLU A 44 -18.94 8.30 -16.73
N TYR A 45 -19.97 8.77 -16.03
CA TYR A 45 -19.80 9.48 -14.76
C TYR A 45 -19.26 8.55 -13.67
N TRP A 46 -19.75 7.31 -13.58
CA TRP A 46 -19.23 6.30 -12.66
C TRP A 46 -17.74 6.04 -12.88
N GLU A 47 -17.33 5.88 -14.14
CA GLU A 47 -15.95 5.62 -14.51
C GLU A 47 -15.05 6.85 -14.28
N ALA A 48 -15.56 8.05 -14.59
CA ALA A 48 -14.88 9.31 -14.28
C ALA A 48 -14.69 9.50 -12.76
N ALA A 49 -15.68 9.12 -11.95
CA ALA A 49 -15.60 9.15 -10.49
C ALA A 49 -14.52 8.21 -9.97
N LEU A 50 -14.48 6.96 -10.45
CA LEU A 50 -13.47 5.98 -10.06
C LEU A 50 -12.05 6.46 -10.40
N ARG A 51 -11.84 7.03 -11.60
CA ARG A 51 -10.54 7.55 -12.04
C ARG A 51 -10.08 8.76 -11.24
N ALA A 52 -10.99 9.64 -10.85
CA ALA A 52 -10.68 10.86 -10.11
C ALA A 52 -10.46 10.62 -8.62
N LEU A 53 -10.98 9.51 -8.07
CA LEU A 53 -11.11 9.28 -6.64
C LEU A 53 -9.77 9.30 -5.89
N GLU A 54 -8.75 8.58 -6.38
CA GLU A 54 -7.42 8.52 -5.74
C GLU A 54 -6.84 9.94 -5.55
N GLY A 55 -6.83 10.75 -6.61
CA GLY A 55 -6.34 12.12 -6.57
C GLY A 55 -7.23 13.05 -5.73
N LEU A 56 -8.52 12.76 -5.64
CA LEU A 56 -9.44 13.55 -4.81
C LEU A 56 -9.23 13.29 -3.32
N VAL A 57 -9.06 12.03 -2.93
CA VAL A 57 -8.77 11.61 -1.54
C VAL A 57 -7.57 12.36 -0.96
N PHE A 58 -6.49 12.47 -1.73
CA PHE A 58 -5.28 13.19 -1.29
C PHE A 58 -5.43 14.71 -1.30
N ARG A 59 -6.25 15.28 -2.20
CA ARG A 59 -6.50 16.74 -2.24
C ARG A 59 -7.36 17.20 -1.07
N SER A 60 -8.35 16.40 -0.67
CA SER A 60 -9.32 16.77 0.36
C SER A 60 -9.26 15.85 1.58
N ARG A 61 -8.06 15.63 2.15
CA ARG A 61 -7.85 14.70 3.28
C ARG A 61 -8.80 14.90 4.46
N ALA A 62 -9.10 16.16 4.81
CA ALA A 62 -10.02 16.47 5.91
C ALA A 62 -11.44 15.96 5.62
N ALA A 63 -11.98 16.26 4.44
CA ALA A 63 -13.30 15.78 4.03
C ALA A 63 -13.32 14.25 3.88
N THR A 64 -12.24 13.65 3.38
CA THR A 64 -12.13 12.19 3.28
C THR A 64 -12.21 11.50 4.64
N ARG A 65 -11.60 12.08 5.68
CA ARG A 65 -11.63 11.51 7.05
C ARG A 65 -13.05 11.42 7.63
N GLU A 66 -13.97 12.29 7.21
CA GLU A 66 -15.37 12.23 7.68
C GLU A 66 -16.12 11.02 7.13
N VAL A 67 -15.74 10.54 5.94
CA VAL A 67 -16.43 9.47 5.20
C VAL A 67 -15.50 8.30 4.87
N SER A 68 -14.36 8.18 5.56
CA SER A 68 -13.28 7.23 5.23
C SER A 68 -13.74 5.78 5.29
N VAL A 69 -14.45 5.40 6.35
CA VAL A 69 -14.98 4.05 6.57
C VAL A 69 -16.09 3.72 5.56
N GLU A 70 -16.98 4.68 5.28
CA GLU A 70 -18.04 4.52 4.29
C GLU A 70 -17.44 4.31 2.89
N LEU A 71 -16.48 5.15 2.51
CA LEU A 71 -15.79 5.03 1.23
C LEU A 71 -15.01 3.71 1.12
N ALA A 72 -14.35 3.28 2.20
CA ALA A 72 -13.65 1.99 2.23
C ALA A 72 -14.62 0.81 2.06
N LYS A 73 -15.81 0.88 2.68
CA LYS A 73 -16.87 -0.10 2.49
C LYS A 73 -17.34 -0.13 1.03
N VAL A 74 -17.60 1.03 0.43
CA VAL A 74 -17.99 1.10 -0.99
C VAL A 74 -16.92 0.48 -1.88
N LEU A 75 -15.66 0.85 -1.71
CA LEU A 75 -14.56 0.35 -2.52
C LEU A 75 -14.30 -1.16 -2.32
N LEU A 76 -14.44 -1.69 -1.11
CA LEU A 76 -14.25 -3.13 -0.84
C LEU A 76 -15.32 -4.01 -1.52
N HIS A 77 -16.52 -3.48 -1.70
CA HIS A 77 -17.65 -4.16 -2.35
C HIS A 77 -17.90 -3.69 -3.78
N LEU A 78 -17.01 -2.85 -4.32
CA LEU A 78 -17.20 -2.31 -5.65
C LEU A 78 -16.91 -3.40 -6.69
N GLU A 79 -17.95 -3.79 -7.40
CA GLU A 79 -17.87 -4.72 -8.53
C GLU A 79 -17.79 -3.93 -9.84
N GLU A 80 -17.13 -4.54 -10.82
CA GLU A 80 -16.99 -3.97 -12.15
C GLU A 80 -18.34 -4.01 -12.87
N LYS A 81 -18.99 -2.84 -13.01
CA LYS A 81 -20.26 -2.71 -13.75
C LYS A 81 -20.07 -2.64 -15.26
N THR A 82 -18.93 -2.10 -15.70
CA THR A 82 -18.57 -1.87 -17.10
C THR A 82 -17.12 -2.28 -17.34
N SER A 83 -16.76 -2.63 -18.57
CA SER A 83 -15.39 -3.05 -18.93
C SER A 83 -14.40 -1.89 -18.86
N VAL A 84 -13.99 -1.51 -17.65
CA VAL A 84 -13.10 -0.38 -17.38
C VAL A 84 -11.67 -0.88 -17.37
N ALA A 85 -10.86 -0.35 -18.28
CA ALA A 85 -9.44 -0.71 -18.35
C ALA A 85 -8.73 -0.46 -17.01
N GLY A 86 -8.26 -1.53 -16.37
CA GLY A 86 -7.54 -1.48 -15.11
C GLY A 86 -8.41 -1.17 -13.88
N PHE A 87 -9.71 -1.52 -13.92
CA PHE A 87 -10.66 -1.35 -12.82
C PHE A 87 -10.08 -1.76 -11.45
N GLU A 88 -9.61 -3.01 -11.33
CA GLU A 88 -9.03 -3.55 -10.10
C GLU A 88 -7.91 -2.65 -9.54
N GLY A 89 -7.03 -2.17 -10.42
CA GLY A 89 -5.92 -1.30 -10.03
C GLY A 89 -6.38 0.09 -9.60
N LEU A 90 -7.42 0.65 -10.23
CA LEU A 90 -8.01 1.93 -9.82
C LEU A 90 -8.69 1.81 -8.45
N ARG A 91 -9.51 0.77 -8.27
CA ARG A 91 -10.19 0.47 -6.99
C ARG A 91 -9.18 0.28 -5.87
N GLN A 92 -8.15 -0.55 -6.09
CA GLN A 92 -7.13 -0.84 -5.09
C GLN A 92 -6.34 0.41 -4.70
N ARG A 93 -5.89 1.22 -5.67
CA ARG A 93 -5.17 2.47 -5.37
C ARG A 93 -6.04 3.49 -4.63
N ALA A 94 -7.32 3.60 -5.00
CA ALA A 94 -8.26 4.44 -4.27
C ALA A 94 -8.41 3.96 -2.82
N LEU A 95 -8.57 2.66 -2.59
CA LEU A 95 -8.72 2.11 -1.24
C LEU A 95 -7.45 2.28 -0.40
N VAL A 96 -6.27 2.07 -1.00
CA VAL A 96 -4.97 2.37 -0.38
C VAL A 96 -4.88 3.86 -0.01
N ALA A 97 -5.28 4.78 -0.90
CA ALA A 97 -5.27 6.22 -0.62
C ALA A 97 -6.18 6.60 0.56
N VAL A 98 -7.32 5.93 0.72
CA VAL A 98 -8.24 6.12 1.83
C VAL A 98 -7.59 5.69 3.15
N ILE A 99 -6.96 4.51 3.18
CA ILE A 99 -6.25 4.02 4.37
C ILE A 99 -5.07 4.94 4.72
N VAL A 100 -4.28 5.38 3.75
CA VAL A 100 -3.17 6.30 4.00
C VAL A 100 -3.67 7.64 4.59
N THR A 101 -4.90 8.05 4.27
CA THR A 101 -5.48 9.31 4.77
C THR A 101 -6.05 9.19 6.19
N ASP A 102 -6.59 8.03 6.54
CA ASP A 102 -7.18 7.72 7.85
C ASP A 102 -6.84 6.28 8.32
N PRO A 103 -5.57 6.01 8.65
CA PRO A 103 -5.03 4.66 8.80
C PRO A 103 -5.66 3.87 9.94
N ALA A 104 -5.89 4.49 11.10
CA ALA A 104 -6.41 3.77 12.26
C ALA A 104 -7.84 3.27 12.02
N ARG A 105 -8.76 4.15 11.60
CA ARG A 105 -10.19 3.81 11.43
C ARG A 105 -10.41 2.82 10.30
N VAL A 106 -9.71 3.01 9.18
CA VAL A 106 -9.91 2.17 7.99
C VAL A 106 -9.21 0.82 8.15
N ALA A 107 -8.02 0.77 8.77
CA ALA A 107 -7.39 -0.52 9.08
C ALA A 107 -8.23 -1.35 10.05
N GLU A 108 -8.76 -0.73 11.11
CA GLU A 108 -9.66 -1.42 12.06
C GLU A 108 -10.91 -1.97 11.36
N TYR A 109 -11.53 -1.19 10.45
CA TYR A 109 -12.64 -1.67 9.62
C TYR A 109 -12.24 -2.86 8.74
N LEU A 110 -11.15 -2.77 7.98
CA LEU A 110 -10.74 -3.81 7.05
C LEU A 110 -10.32 -5.10 7.75
N THR A 111 -9.59 -4.98 8.86
CA THR A 111 -9.20 -6.13 9.67
C THR A 111 -10.42 -6.81 10.30
N SER A 112 -11.46 -6.06 10.68
CA SER A 112 -12.73 -6.65 11.11
C SER A 112 -13.45 -7.36 9.95
N GLN A 113 -13.40 -6.81 8.74
CA GLN A 113 -14.01 -7.44 7.56
C GLN A 113 -13.31 -8.73 7.13
N PHE A 114 -11.99 -8.84 7.33
CA PHE A 114 -11.24 -10.07 7.05
C PHE A 114 -11.83 -11.29 7.79
N TYR A 115 -12.25 -11.10 9.04
CA TYR A 115 -12.87 -12.12 9.88
C TYR A 115 -14.41 -12.11 9.86
N ALA A 116 -15.05 -11.41 8.92
CA ALA A 116 -16.50 -11.41 8.81
C ALA A 116 -16.98 -12.58 7.91
N LEU A 117 -18.23 -13.03 8.14
CA LEU A 117 -18.83 -14.19 7.47
C LEU A 117 -19.01 -14.00 5.94
N ASN A 118 -19.44 -12.81 5.52
CA ASN A 118 -19.99 -12.59 4.17
C ASN A 118 -18.93 -12.08 3.17
N TYR A 119 -17.74 -12.66 3.17
CA TYR A 119 -16.69 -12.31 2.22
C TYR A 119 -16.16 -13.55 1.49
N SER A 120 -15.74 -13.35 0.25
CA SER A 120 -15.03 -14.36 -0.55
C SER A 120 -13.55 -14.42 -0.16
N LEU A 121 -12.87 -15.53 -0.45
CA LEU A 121 -11.42 -15.62 -0.26
C LEU A 121 -10.67 -14.56 -1.10
N ARG A 122 -11.17 -14.22 -2.30
CA ARG A 122 -10.61 -13.14 -3.13
C ARG A 122 -10.63 -11.79 -2.38
N GLN A 123 -11.76 -11.43 -1.76
CA GLN A 123 -11.85 -10.19 -0.99
C GLN A 123 -10.96 -10.21 0.24
N ARG A 124 -10.83 -11.35 0.93
CA ARG A 124 -9.88 -11.48 2.05
C ARG A 124 -8.44 -11.29 1.62
N MET A 125 -8.06 -11.84 0.46
CA MET A 125 -6.73 -11.61 -0.12
C MET A 125 -6.54 -10.14 -0.51
N ASP A 126 -7.54 -9.49 -1.10
CA ASP A 126 -7.49 -8.06 -1.44
C ASP A 126 -7.35 -7.18 -0.19
N ILE A 127 -8.05 -7.50 0.91
CA ILE A 127 -7.89 -6.83 2.21
C ILE A 127 -6.43 -6.90 2.68
N LEU A 128 -5.82 -8.09 2.68
CA LEU A 128 -4.43 -8.26 3.07
C LEU A 128 -3.48 -7.48 2.16
N ASP A 129 -3.70 -7.52 0.84
CA ASP A 129 -2.89 -6.82 -0.15
C ASP A 129 -2.96 -5.30 0.06
N VAL A 130 -4.17 -4.76 0.18
CA VAL A 130 -4.42 -3.34 0.43
C VAL A 130 -3.78 -2.86 1.73
N LEU A 131 -3.89 -3.63 2.83
CA LEU A 131 -3.25 -3.30 4.10
C LEU A 131 -1.72 -3.28 3.96
N THR A 132 -1.13 -4.24 3.24
CA THR A 132 0.33 -4.23 2.98
C THR A 132 0.75 -3.04 2.13
N LEU A 133 0.02 -2.71 1.07
CA LEU A 133 0.33 -1.58 0.20
C LEU A 133 0.22 -0.24 0.95
N ALA A 134 -0.82 -0.06 1.76
CA ALA A 134 -0.97 1.13 2.59
C ALA A 134 0.15 1.26 3.63
N ALA A 135 0.52 0.18 4.32
CA ALA A 135 1.67 0.18 5.23
C ALA A 135 2.99 0.51 4.51
N GLN A 136 3.17 0.03 3.28
CA GLN A 136 4.32 0.39 2.45
C GLN A 136 4.29 1.88 2.06
N GLU A 137 3.13 2.43 1.73
CA GLU A 137 3.01 3.86 1.42
C GLU A 137 3.34 4.75 2.63
N LEU A 138 2.88 4.36 3.82
CA LEU A 138 3.13 5.07 5.08
C LEU A 138 4.58 4.96 5.58
N SER A 139 5.28 3.90 5.19
CA SER A 139 6.69 3.68 5.58
C SER A 139 7.71 4.27 4.61
N ARG A 140 7.29 4.71 3.42
CA ARG A 140 8.19 5.33 2.44
C ARG A 140 8.62 6.72 2.90
N PRO A 141 9.93 6.99 2.93
CA PRO A 141 10.40 8.33 3.24
C PRO A 141 10.07 9.32 2.09
N GLY A 142 9.42 10.44 2.41
CA GLY A 142 9.29 11.59 1.51
C GLY A 142 7.94 11.83 0.82
N ARG A 143 6.85 11.10 1.14
CA ARG A 143 5.58 11.23 0.38
C ARG A 143 4.72 12.46 0.74
N LEU A 144 4.80 12.99 1.96
CA LEU A 144 4.03 14.19 2.33
C LEU A 144 4.68 15.52 1.89
N GLY A 145 5.87 15.48 1.27
CA GLY A 145 6.57 16.68 0.77
C GLY A 145 6.39 16.97 -0.72
N GLN A 146 5.84 16.04 -1.51
CA GLN A 146 5.52 16.30 -2.92
C GLN A 146 4.05 16.67 -3.05
N ALA A 147 3.77 17.97 -3.00
CA ALA A 147 2.61 18.52 -3.69
C ALA A 147 2.61 17.99 -5.13
N PRO A 148 1.44 17.76 -5.77
CA PRO A 148 1.40 17.37 -7.17
C PRO A 148 2.19 18.43 -7.93
N GLN A 149 3.30 18.02 -8.54
CA GLN A 149 3.96 18.84 -9.56
C GLN A 149 2.99 18.85 -10.74
N CYS A 150 2.02 19.76 -10.65
CA CYS A 150 1.37 20.37 -11.79
C CYS A 150 2.51 20.80 -12.71
N GLY A 151 2.50 20.28 -13.93
CA GLY A 151 3.55 20.52 -14.91
C GLY A 151 3.80 22.01 -15.04
N SER A 152 4.90 22.49 -14.48
CA SER A 152 5.53 23.70 -14.99
C SER A 152 6.35 23.24 -16.18
N LEU A 153 5.68 23.17 -17.33
CA LEU A 153 6.28 23.72 -18.53
C LEU A 153 6.73 25.12 -18.12
N GLY A 154 8.02 25.26 -17.84
CA GLY A 154 8.62 26.58 -17.70
C GLY A 154 8.23 27.37 -18.96
N PRO A 155 7.92 28.67 -18.85
CA PRO A 155 7.77 29.46 -20.05
C PRO A 155 9.10 29.36 -20.79
N THR A 156 9.06 28.73 -21.97
CA THR A 156 10.10 28.84 -22.98
C THR A 156 10.17 30.31 -23.38
N CYS A 157 10.84 31.12 -22.57
CA CYS A 157 11.34 32.40 -23.01
C CYS A 157 12.52 32.09 -23.91
N GLN A 158 12.26 32.26 -25.20
CA GLN A 158 13.27 32.31 -26.24
C GLN A 158 14.46 33.17 -25.77
N PRO A 159 15.72 32.77 -26.03
CA PRO A 159 16.86 33.63 -25.82
C PRO A 159 16.87 34.75 -26.88
N GLY A 160 16.07 35.78 -26.63
CA GLY A 160 16.26 37.10 -27.23
C GLY A 160 17.51 37.73 -26.61
N SER A 161 18.56 37.83 -27.42
CA SER A 161 19.83 38.53 -27.21
C SER A 161 19.82 39.61 -26.11
N ALA A 162 20.25 39.25 -24.90
CA ALA A 162 20.72 40.19 -23.90
C ALA A 162 22.22 39.92 -23.70
N VAL A 163 23.03 40.62 -24.49
CA VAL A 163 24.49 40.60 -24.36
C VAL A 163 24.86 41.05 -22.95
N ALA A 164 25.31 40.11 -22.11
CA ALA A 164 25.89 40.44 -20.82
C ALA A 164 27.05 41.43 -21.05
N PRO A 165 27.15 42.54 -20.29
CA PRO A 165 28.12 43.56 -20.58
C PRO A 165 29.54 42.98 -20.44
N THR A 166 30.32 43.15 -21.51
CA THR A 166 31.62 42.51 -21.79
C THR A 166 32.62 42.65 -20.62
N TRP A 167 32.51 43.71 -19.81
CA TRP A 167 33.36 43.91 -18.64
C TRP A 167 33.13 42.88 -17.52
N ARG A 168 31.91 42.34 -17.33
CA ARG A 168 31.63 41.33 -16.30
C ARG A 168 32.32 40.01 -16.62
N ALA A 169 32.29 39.59 -17.89
CA ALA A 169 33.01 38.40 -18.34
C ALA A 169 34.53 38.52 -18.13
N VAL A 170 35.10 39.69 -18.45
CA VAL A 170 36.53 39.97 -18.23
C VAL A 170 36.91 39.98 -16.75
N VAL A 171 36.04 40.50 -15.88
CA VAL A 171 36.25 40.50 -14.43
C VAL A 171 36.13 39.08 -13.86
N ASP A 172 35.12 38.31 -14.26
CA ASP A 172 34.93 36.93 -13.83
C ASP A 172 36.08 36.02 -14.28
N GLU A 173 36.63 36.27 -15.47
CA GLU A 173 37.78 35.56 -15.99
C GLU A 173 39.07 35.90 -15.23
N ARG A 174 39.27 37.18 -14.87
CA ARG A 174 40.38 37.59 -13.97
C ARG A 174 40.26 36.96 -12.59
N VAL A 175 39.05 36.94 -12.02
CA VAL A 175 38.80 36.33 -10.71
C VAL A 175 39.08 34.83 -10.79
N ARG A 176 38.58 34.12 -11.80
CA ARG A 176 38.85 32.69 -12.02
C ARG A 176 40.34 32.40 -12.18
N ARG A 177 41.07 33.21 -12.95
CA ARG A 177 42.49 32.98 -13.25
C ARG A 177 43.41 33.27 -12.06
N LYS A 178 42.93 34.03 -11.06
CA LYS A 178 43.72 34.48 -9.90
C LYS A 178 43.29 33.88 -8.57
N THR A 179 42.21 33.09 -8.53
CA THR A 179 41.77 32.37 -7.34
C THR A 179 41.84 30.86 -7.53
N ARG A 180 42.76 30.22 -6.82
CA ARG A 180 42.81 28.75 -6.69
C ARG A 180 41.67 28.31 -5.76
N ARG A 181 40.56 27.85 -6.33
CA ARG A 181 39.43 27.30 -5.57
C ARG A 181 39.74 25.86 -5.17
N PHE A 182 39.98 25.65 -3.89
CA PHE A 182 39.83 24.31 -3.30
C PHE A 182 38.34 24.02 -3.20
N SER A 183 37.84 23.09 -3.99
CA SER A 183 36.51 22.54 -3.78
C SER A 183 36.54 21.75 -2.47
N LYS A 184 36.01 22.35 -1.41
CA LYS A 184 35.49 21.56 -0.29
C LYS A 184 34.37 20.72 -0.91
N GLY A 185 34.58 19.41 -1.02
CA GLY A 185 33.58 18.48 -1.55
C GLY A 185 32.24 18.80 -0.91
N SER A 186 31.16 18.85 -1.71
CA SER A 186 29.85 19.12 -1.13
C SER A 186 29.64 18.14 0.03
N PRO A 187 29.12 18.59 1.18
CA PRO A 187 28.71 17.62 2.18
C PRO A 187 27.70 16.74 1.47
N ARG A 188 28.00 15.44 1.35
CA ARG A 188 26.98 14.44 1.03
C ARG A 188 25.84 14.73 1.99
N GLN A 189 24.77 15.35 1.51
CA GLN A 189 23.55 15.49 2.29
C GLN A 189 23.19 14.06 2.69
N ALA A 190 23.37 13.74 3.96
CA ALA A 190 22.82 12.53 4.52
C ALA A 190 21.34 12.52 4.12
N PRO A 191 20.81 11.40 3.61
CA PRO A 191 19.42 11.35 3.15
C PRO A 191 18.55 11.91 4.27
N ALA A 192 17.75 12.93 3.96
CA ALA A 192 16.81 13.50 4.90
C ALA A 192 15.87 12.37 5.34
N GLY A 193 16.15 11.79 6.51
CA GLY A 193 15.36 10.71 7.07
C GLY A 193 14.02 11.28 7.50
N SER A 194 13.04 11.32 6.60
CA SER A 194 11.68 11.59 7.02
C SER A 194 11.22 10.46 7.93
N PRO A 195 10.52 10.76 9.03
CA PRO A 195 10.04 9.74 9.96
C PRO A 195 9.10 8.77 9.25
N ASN A 196 9.16 7.50 9.64
CA ASN A 196 8.22 6.47 9.17
C ASN A 196 6.84 6.75 9.78
N GLU A 197 5.87 7.17 8.96
CA GLU A 197 4.51 7.51 9.40
C GLU A 197 3.71 6.28 9.81
N PHE A 198 4.09 5.10 9.32
CA PHE A 198 3.51 3.83 9.77
C PHE A 198 3.77 3.58 11.26
N ASN A 199 4.79 4.22 11.85
CA ASN A 199 5.22 3.89 13.20
C ASN A 199 4.16 4.11 14.29
N SER A 200 3.34 5.16 14.15
CA SER A 200 2.29 5.49 15.10
C SER A 200 1.04 4.63 14.92
N VAL A 201 0.89 3.97 13.77
CA VAL A 201 -0.35 3.29 13.38
C VAL A 201 -0.20 1.78 13.23
N ALA A 202 1.04 1.25 13.25
CA ALA A 202 1.34 -0.17 13.02
C ALA A 202 0.48 -1.13 13.86
N GLY A 203 0.19 -0.79 15.12
CA GLY A 203 -0.63 -1.60 16.01
C GLY A 203 -2.07 -1.82 15.51
N TYR A 204 -2.67 -0.81 14.85
CA TYR A 204 -4.04 -0.91 14.30
C TYR A 204 -4.12 -1.85 13.09
N PHE A 205 -3.03 -2.04 12.37
CA PHE A 205 -2.95 -3.00 11.26
C PHE A 205 -2.67 -4.41 11.77
N PHE A 206 -1.75 -4.53 12.73
CA PHE A 206 -1.16 -5.81 13.11
C PHE A 206 -2.00 -6.60 14.13
N PHE A 207 -2.38 -5.98 15.25
CA PHE A 207 -2.99 -6.74 16.35
C PHE A 207 -4.37 -7.29 16.03
N PRO A 208 -5.28 -6.55 15.36
CA PRO A 208 -6.55 -7.12 14.96
C PRO A 208 -6.41 -8.30 13.99
N LEU A 209 -5.38 -8.29 13.12
CA LEU A 209 -5.11 -9.39 12.18
C LEU A 209 -4.54 -10.65 12.85
N ILE A 210 -3.76 -10.52 13.93
CA ILE A 210 -3.14 -11.68 14.55
C ILE A 210 -4.02 -12.33 15.63
N GLN A 211 -5.05 -11.64 16.12
CA GLN A 211 -5.87 -12.13 17.24
C GLN A 211 -7.00 -13.09 16.85
N GLY A 212 -7.44 -13.10 15.58
CA GLY A 212 -8.64 -13.83 15.15
C GLY A 212 -8.39 -15.13 14.40
N PHE A 213 -7.13 -15.55 14.21
CA PHE A 213 -6.79 -16.63 13.28
C PHE A 213 -7.26 -18.02 13.71
N ASP A 214 -7.50 -18.22 15.00
CA ASP A 214 -7.91 -19.48 15.62
C ASP A 214 -9.43 -19.65 15.70
N ARG A 215 -10.21 -18.68 15.20
CA ARG A 215 -11.67 -18.68 15.23
C ARG A 215 -12.24 -19.13 13.89
N PRO A 216 -12.66 -20.40 13.74
CA PRO A 216 -13.29 -20.84 12.51
C PRO A 216 -14.68 -20.22 12.36
N LEU A 217 -15.01 -19.82 11.14
CA LEU A 217 -16.36 -19.53 10.70
C LEU A 217 -16.86 -20.69 9.84
N VAL A 218 -18.18 -20.81 9.69
CA VAL A 218 -18.82 -21.87 8.89
C VAL A 218 -18.27 -21.95 7.47
N THR A 219 -17.91 -20.82 6.87
CA THR A 219 -17.44 -20.71 5.48
C THR A 219 -15.99 -20.24 5.38
N PHE A 220 -15.28 -20.11 6.50
CA PHE A 220 -13.92 -19.60 6.54
C PHE A 220 -13.16 -20.19 7.72
N ASP A 221 -12.26 -21.13 7.45
CA ASP A 221 -11.46 -21.83 8.44
C ASP A 221 -9.98 -21.77 8.05
N LEU A 222 -9.26 -20.84 8.69
CA LEU A 222 -7.84 -20.61 8.47
C LEU A 222 -6.97 -21.80 8.89
N LEU A 223 -7.36 -22.55 9.93
CA LEU A 223 -6.59 -23.68 10.44
C LEU A 223 -6.94 -25.00 9.75
N GLY A 224 -8.06 -25.04 9.03
CA GLY A 224 -8.49 -26.15 8.20
C GLY A 224 -8.17 -25.94 6.72
N ASP A 225 -9.21 -25.62 5.95
CA ASP A 225 -9.17 -25.66 4.48
C ASP A 225 -8.57 -24.41 3.83
N ASP A 226 -8.60 -23.24 4.50
CA ASP A 226 -8.18 -21.96 3.92
C ASP A 226 -6.68 -21.66 4.09
N GLN A 227 -5.85 -22.68 3.87
CA GLN A 227 -4.38 -22.64 4.04
C GLN A 227 -3.71 -21.55 3.18
N LEU A 228 -4.25 -21.28 1.99
CA LEU A 228 -3.76 -20.19 1.13
C LEU A 228 -3.94 -18.82 1.79
N VAL A 229 -5.08 -18.57 2.43
CA VAL A 229 -5.33 -17.32 3.13
C VAL A 229 -4.49 -17.25 4.39
N LEU A 230 -4.32 -18.36 5.12
CA LEU A 230 -3.44 -18.43 6.28
C LEU A 230 -1.97 -18.12 5.93
N GLY A 231 -1.45 -18.68 4.84
CA GLY A 231 -0.10 -18.39 4.37
C GLY A 231 0.07 -16.92 3.96
N ARG A 232 -0.95 -16.33 3.32
CA ARG A 232 -0.95 -14.91 2.98
C ARG A 232 -1.03 -14.02 4.22
N LEU A 233 -1.82 -14.39 5.23
CA LEU A 233 -1.92 -13.70 6.51
C LEU A 233 -0.56 -13.72 7.22
N ALA A 234 0.09 -14.88 7.33
CA ALA A 234 1.42 -15.02 7.93
C ALA A 234 2.46 -14.12 7.25
N HIS A 235 2.50 -14.14 5.91
CA HIS A 235 3.38 -13.27 5.14
C HIS A 235 3.06 -11.78 5.38
N THR A 236 1.77 -11.42 5.41
CA THR A 236 1.30 -10.03 5.64
C THR A 236 1.73 -9.53 7.00
N LEU A 237 1.54 -10.31 8.06
CA LEU A 237 2.02 -9.99 9.41
C LEU A 237 3.54 -9.78 9.42
N GLY A 238 4.29 -10.63 8.71
CA GLY A 238 5.73 -10.47 8.52
C GLY A 238 6.10 -9.16 7.80
N VAL A 239 5.32 -8.74 6.79
CA VAL A 239 5.55 -7.47 6.09
C VAL A 239 5.28 -6.30 7.04
N LEU A 240 4.15 -6.30 7.75
CA LEU A 240 3.80 -5.24 8.70
C LEU A 240 4.86 -5.11 9.80
N MET A 241 5.37 -6.24 10.32
CA MET A 241 6.48 -6.25 11.28
C MET A 241 7.76 -5.63 10.71
N TYR A 242 8.12 -6.00 9.47
CA TYR A 242 9.28 -5.43 8.79
C TYR A 242 9.14 -3.92 8.51
N LEU A 243 7.93 -3.44 8.22
CA LEU A 243 7.69 -2.00 8.00
C LEU A 243 7.60 -1.21 9.31
N ALA A 244 7.39 -1.90 10.45
CA ALA A 244 7.33 -1.33 11.79
C ALA A 244 8.71 -1.27 12.50
N VAL A 245 9.82 -1.30 11.75
CA VAL A 245 11.18 -1.14 12.31
C VAL A 245 11.26 0.18 13.10
N ASN A 246 11.82 0.11 14.30
CA ASN A 246 11.96 1.24 15.24
C ASN A 246 10.64 1.80 15.81
N THR A 247 9.53 1.07 15.72
CA THR A 247 8.31 1.41 16.48
C THR A 247 8.44 1.07 17.96
N THR A 248 7.72 1.80 18.80
CA THR A 248 7.60 1.50 20.24
C THR A 248 6.90 0.16 20.49
N VAL A 249 6.03 -0.24 19.55
CA VAL A 249 5.20 -1.45 19.62
C VAL A 249 5.88 -2.66 18.95
N ALA A 250 7.03 -2.47 18.28
CA ALA A 250 7.74 -3.54 17.56
C ALA A 250 8.02 -4.77 18.43
N VAL A 251 8.44 -4.56 19.69
CA VAL A 251 8.75 -5.69 20.58
C VAL A 251 7.50 -6.52 20.85
N SER A 252 6.37 -5.89 21.20
CA SER A 252 5.09 -6.60 21.40
C SER A 252 4.57 -7.27 20.12
N MET A 253 4.73 -6.63 18.96
CA MET A 253 4.38 -7.23 17.66
C MET A 253 5.24 -8.47 17.38
N GLY A 254 6.54 -8.38 17.64
CA GLY A 254 7.48 -9.48 17.47
C GLY A 254 7.15 -10.68 18.37
N LYS A 255 6.82 -10.43 19.65
CA LYS A 255 6.39 -11.49 20.58
C LYS A 255 5.14 -12.21 20.08
N ALA A 256 4.08 -11.46 19.78
CA ALA A 256 2.84 -12.04 19.26
C ALA A 256 3.06 -12.78 17.93
N LEU A 257 3.95 -12.28 17.07
CA LEU A 257 4.27 -12.96 15.80
C LEU A 257 5.02 -14.28 16.02
N LEU A 258 5.92 -14.35 17.00
CA LEU A 258 6.63 -15.58 17.33
C LEU A 258 5.69 -16.61 17.96
N GLU A 259 4.78 -16.21 18.84
CA GLU A 259 3.72 -17.09 19.38
C GLU A 259 2.83 -17.66 18.26
N PHE A 260 2.42 -16.82 17.31
CA PHE A 260 1.68 -17.25 16.12
C PHE A 260 2.48 -18.23 15.26
N VAL A 261 3.77 -17.96 15.02
CA VAL A 261 4.65 -18.87 14.28
C VAL A 261 4.80 -20.19 15.03
N TRP A 262 4.96 -20.14 16.34
CA TRP A 262 5.14 -21.32 17.17
C TRP A 262 3.95 -22.27 17.07
N ALA A 263 2.73 -21.73 17.12
CA ALA A 263 1.49 -22.49 16.97
C ALA A 263 1.38 -23.20 15.62
N LEU A 264 1.95 -22.64 14.55
CA LEU A 264 1.75 -23.10 13.16
C LEU A 264 3.00 -23.71 12.51
N ARG A 265 4.14 -23.81 13.21
CA ARG A 265 5.44 -24.19 12.62
C ARG A 265 5.46 -25.56 11.93
N LEU A 266 4.63 -26.49 12.39
CA LEU A 266 4.52 -27.86 11.85
C LEU A 266 3.39 -28.01 10.82
N HIS A 267 2.87 -26.91 10.29
CA HIS A 267 1.80 -26.96 9.29
C HIS A 267 2.23 -27.73 8.03
N GLY A 268 1.36 -28.60 7.52
CA GLY A 268 1.66 -29.48 6.38
C GLY A 268 1.91 -28.71 5.08
N ASP A 269 1.16 -27.63 4.86
CA ASP A 269 1.28 -26.83 3.65
C ASP A 269 2.60 -26.04 3.55
N THR A 270 3.18 -26.03 2.35
CA THR A 270 4.46 -25.36 2.08
C THR A 270 4.34 -23.85 1.97
N TYR A 271 3.21 -23.33 1.48
CA TYR A 271 2.97 -21.91 1.35
C TYR A 271 2.82 -21.25 2.73
N VAL A 272 2.09 -21.89 3.65
CA VAL A 272 2.01 -21.48 5.06
C VAL A 272 3.39 -21.43 5.70
N ARG A 273 4.18 -22.52 5.62
CA ARG A 273 5.53 -22.57 6.20
C ARG A 273 6.45 -21.48 5.63
N ARG A 274 6.37 -21.19 4.33
CA ARG A 274 7.11 -20.09 3.71
C ARG A 274 6.71 -18.72 4.27
N GLY A 275 5.42 -18.49 4.51
CA GLY A 275 4.93 -17.28 5.17
C GLY A 275 5.47 -17.14 6.59
N LEU A 276 5.48 -18.22 7.37
CA LEU A 276 6.03 -18.26 8.73
C LEU A 276 7.54 -18.01 8.76
N LEU A 277 8.30 -18.61 7.83
CA LEU A 277 9.74 -18.34 7.69
C LEU A 277 10.03 -16.87 7.41
N PHE A 278 9.23 -16.26 6.54
CA PHE A 278 9.33 -14.82 6.27
C PHE A 278 9.01 -14.00 7.53
N ALA A 279 7.96 -14.36 8.28
CA ALA A 279 7.60 -13.69 9.52
C ALA A 279 8.75 -13.72 10.56
N VAL A 280 9.37 -14.88 10.79
CA VAL A 280 10.56 -14.99 11.67
C VAL A 280 11.69 -14.10 11.18
N SER A 281 11.97 -14.14 9.88
CA SER A 281 13.01 -13.32 9.25
C SER A 281 12.76 -11.83 9.48
N SER A 282 11.50 -11.40 9.33
CA SER A 282 11.09 -10.02 9.58
C SER A 282 11.29 -9.60 11.03
N VAL A 283 10.96 -10.45 12.01
CA VAL A 283 11.21 -10.16 13.44
C VAL A 283 12.71 -9.96 13.69
N LEU A 284 13.55 -10.87 13.19
CA LEU A 284 15.01 -10.80 13.36
C LEU A 284 15.64 -9.55 12.74
N LEU A 285 15.08 -9.06 11.62
CA LEU A 285 15.57 -7.87 10.93
C LEU A 285 15.05 -6.56 11.52
N SER A 286 13.89 -6.58 12.19
CA SER A 286 13.19 -5.37 12.66
C SER A 286 13.36 -5.08 14.14
N VAL A 287 13.60 -6.10 14.97
CA VAL A 287 13.85 -5.91 16.41
C VAL A 287 15.35 -6.01 16.68
N PRO A 288 16.00 -4.97 17.23
CA PRO A 288 17.43 -5.00 17.52
C PRO A 288 17.74 -6.10 18.54
N ALA A 289 18.75 -6.95 18.28
CA ALA A 289 19.06 -8.17 19.04
C ALA A 289 19.20 -8.00 20.56
N GLU A 290 19.45 -6.79 21.05
CA GLU A 290 19.56 -6.47 22.46
C GLU A 290 18.25 -6.66 23.24
N ARG A 291 17.08 -6.61 22.58
CA ARG A 291 15.75 -6.65 23.22
C ARG A 291 15.03 -8.01 23.14
N PRO A 292 15.04 -8.74 22.00
CA PRO A 292 14.42 -10.07 21.90
C PRO A 292 15.11 -11.13 22.73
N LEU A 293 16.44 -11.04 22.88
CA LEU A 293 17.26 -12.08 23.49
C LEU A 293 17.00 -12.25 24.98
N ALA A 294 16.51 -11.21 25.66
CA ALA A 294 16.18 -11.27 27.08
C ALA A 294 14.84 -11.98 27.34
N ASP A 295 13.89 -11.87 26.42
CA ASP A 295 12.51 -12.28 26.68
C ASP A 295 12.13 -13.61 26.00
N LEU A 296 12.78 -14.02 24.89
CA LEU A 296 12.43 -15.24 24.15
C LEU A 296 13.65 -15.98 23.54
N PRO A 297 14.60 -16.45 24.36
CA PRO A 297 15.77 -17.18 23.85
C PRO A 297 15.39 -18.53 23.21
N ASP A 298 14.42 -19.26 23.77
CA ASP A 298 14.09 -20.63 23.34
C ASP A 298 13.39 -20.66 21.98
N GLU A 299 12.37 -19.81 21.78
CA GLU A 299 11.66 -19.70 20.51
C GLU A 299 12.58 -19.23 19.37
N LEU A 300 13.53 -18.33 19.67
CA LEU A 300 14.53 -17.87 18.70
C LEU A 300 15.56 -18.96 18.40
N LEU A 301 16.01 -19.74 19.40
CA LEU A 301 16.95 -20.85 19.17
C LEU A 301 16.31 -21.97 18.34
N GLU A 302 15.05 -22.28 18.59
CA GLU A 302 14.32 -23.31 17.84
C GLU A 302 13.92 -22.81 16.45
N ALA A 303 13.56 -21.54 16.28
CA ALA A 303 13.37 -20.97 14.95
C ALA A 303 14.68 -20.96 14.14
N ARG A 304 15.83 -20.74 14.79
CA ARG A 304 17.16 -20.90 14.18
C ARG A 304 17.45 -22.35 13.82
N SER A 305 17.08 -23.32 14.64
CA SER A 305 17.26 -24.75 14.33
C SER A 305 16.34 -25.18 13.19
N TRP A 306 15.12 -24.64 13.10
CA TRP A 306 14.21 -24.84 11.96
C TRP A 306 14.75 -24.26 10.66
N LEU A 307 15.35 -23.06 10.73
CA LEU A 307 16.04 -22.42 9.60
C LEU A 307 17.34 -23.17 9.20
N ALA A 308 18.01 -23.82 10.15
CA ALA A 308 19.29 -24.51 9.93
C ALA A 308 19.16 -26.02 9.66
N GLY A 309 18.02 -26.63 10.00
CA GLY A 309 17.86 -28.07 10.14
C GLY A 309 16.88 -28.67 9.14
N LYS A 310 17.45 -29.40 8.16
CA LYS A 310 17.03 -30.66 7.50
C LYS A 310 15.56 -30.99 7.16
N ASP A 311 14.52 -30.41 7.78
CA ASP A 311 13.11 -30.73 7.49
C ASP A 311 12.55 -29.96 6.29
N ALA A 312 13.17 -28.83 5.93
CA ALA A 312 12.92 -28.14 4.66
C ALA A 312 13.40 -28.96 3.44
N ALA A 313 14.30 -29.93 3.64
CA ALA A 313 14.87 -30.73 2.55
C ALA A 313 13.95 -31.85 2.03
N SER A 314 12.80 -32.10 2.68
CA SER A 314 11.84 -33.14 2.24
C SER A 314 10.89 -32.64 1.14
N GLY A 315 10.70 -31.32 1.01
CA GLY A 315 9.89 -30.71 -0.05
C GLY A 315 10.67 -30.56 -1.35
N ARG A 316 10.70 -31.59 -2.20
CA ARG A 316 11.21 -31.48 -3.58
C ARG A 316 10.32 -30.54 -4.40
N GLY A 317 10.68 -29.26 -4.48
CA GLY A 317 10.02 -28.32 -5.39
C GLY A 317 10.55 -26.89 -5.26
N SER A 318 11.50 -26.52 -6.12
CA SER A 318 11.84 -25.14 -6.52
C SER A 318 11.87 -24.04 -5.42
N GLU A 319 12.82 -24.12 -4.49
CA GLU A 319 13.01 -23.12 -3.41
C GLU A 319 14.24 -22.20 -3.60
N ALA A 320 14.51 -21.70 -4.80
CA ALA A 320 15.64 -20.78 -5.00
C ALA A 320 15.48 -19.46 -4.20
N GLY A 321 14.25 -18.93 -4.10
CA GLY A 321 13.95 -17.70 -3.37
C GLY A 321 13.95 -17.87 -1.84
N GLY A 322 13.46 -19.01 -1.34
CA GLY A 322 13.46 -19.34 0.09
C GLY A 322 14.87 -19.53 0.65
N ARG A 323 15.74 -20.21 -0.10
CA ARG A 323 17.15 -20.42 0.26
C ARG A 323 17.95 -19.13 0.33
N LEU A 324 17.67 -18.16 -0.56
CA LEU A 324 18.35 -16.86 -0.53
C LEU A 324 17.97 -16.03 0.71
N LEU A 325 16.68 -16.05 1.09
CA LEU A 325 16.21 -15.42 2.33
C LEU A 325 16.80 -16.12 3.56
N GLN A 326 16.80 -17.46 3.59
CA GLN A 326 17.45 -18.26 4.64
C GLN A 326 18.94 -17.93 4.76
N LEU A 327 19.68 -17.85 3.66
CA LEU A 327 21.10 -17.49 3.66
C LEU A 327 21.34 -16.06 4.19
N ARG A 328 20.50 -15.10 3.79
CA ARG A 328 20.61 -13.72 4.28
C ARG A 328 20.32 -13.60 5.76
N VAL A 329 19.34 -14.34 6.26
CA VAL A 329 19.01 -14.43 7.69
C VAL A 329 20.12 -15.11 8.47
N LEU A 330 20.65 -16.24 7.97
CA LEU A 330 21.76 -16.94 8.59
C LEU A 330 23.03 -16.06 8.65
N VAL A 331 23.31 -15.28 7.60
CA VAL A 331 24.43 -14.32 7.56
C VAL A 331 24.19 -13.15 8.52
N ALA A 332 22.97 -12.60 8.57
CA ALA A 332 22.63 -11.54 9.52
C ALA A 332 22.81 -12.02 10.98
N VAL A 333 22.33 -13.22 11.28
CA VAL A 333 22.48 -13.87 12.60
C VAL A 333 23.94 -14.17 12.92
N ARG A 334 24.74 -14.62 11.95
CA ARG A 334 26.18 -14.90 12.15
C ARG A 334 27.01 -13.62 12.32
N GLY A 335 26.60 -12.52 11.70
CA GLY A 335 27.20 -11.19 11.89
C GLY A 335 26.89 -10.54 13.25
N MET A 336 25.82 -10.98 13.91
CA MET A 336 25.45 -10.52 15.27
C MET A 336 26.30 -11.16 16.36
N GLY A 337 26.71 -12.43 16.21
CA GLY A 337 27.55 -13.13 17.18
C GLY A 337 28.99 -12.61 17.26
N HIS A 338 29.47 -11.87 16.25
CA HIS A 338 30.87 -11.42 16.18
C HIS A 338 31.10 -10.02 16.77
N ARG A 339 30.04 -9.31 17.20
CA ARG A 339 30.12 -7.96 17.80
C ARG A 339 30.00 -7.93 19.32
N GLY A 340 29.90 -9.10 19.97
CA GLY A 340 29.80 -9.23 21.43
C GLY A 340 31.10 -9.60 22.15
N ASP A 341 32.19 -9.86 21.42
CA ASP A 341 33.50 -10.27 21.95
C ASP A 341 34.60 -9.24 21.61
N SER A 342 34.37 -7.95 21.89
CA SER A 342 35.41 -6.92 21.83
C SER A 342 35.26 -5.89 22.92
#